data_AF-A0AAW1IVD8-F1
#
_entry.id   AF-A0AAW1IVD8-F1
#
_cell.length_a   1.000
_cell.length_b   1.000
_cell.length_c   1.000
_cell.angle_alpha   90.00
_cell.angle_beta   90.00
_cell.angle_gamma   90.00
#
_symmetry.space_group_name_H-M   'P 1'
#
loop_
_entity.id
_entity.type
_entity.pdbx_description
1 polymer ?
#
loop_
_entity_poly.entity_id
_entity_poly.type
_entity_poly.pdbx_seq_one_letter_code
_entity_poly.pdbx_strand_id
1 'polypeptide(L)'
;MTNVSGDQGAKLPKENPIETPPVSAAKPRSVPCSVCGRLFGTKSIKFHEPQCLKKWHLQNDHLPPNEREPMYRDTVIEESQPQKLDGAASIPEPEKSASSTRKPPMFPCYLCGRLFSVNSIYIHEPQCLKKWRAENDKLPPNKRRQEPLKPDIKFTPSGGVDFIGTFHRIWDNHLAELVQCQRCGRKFFPDRIEKHQAVCTGLGVNFTVDEIRAMMDKKKNIRNMSVIAHVDHGKSTLTDSLVSKAGIIAGAKAGETRFTDTRKDEQERCITIKSTAISMFFELEDKDLVFITNPDQREKDEKEVTAALRVTDGALVVVDCVSGVCVQTETVLRQAIAERIKPILFMNKMDRALLELQLDSEELYQTFQRIVENVNVIIATYSDDTGPMGEVRVDPSKGSVGFGSGLHGWAFTLKQFSEMYAEKFKIDVAKLMNRLWGENFFNAKTKKWSKQKEDDNKRSFCMYILDPIYKIFDTIMNYKKDEYEALLPKLGITIKHEDKDKDGKQLLKVVMRTWLPAGEALLQMIAIHLPSPVVAQKYRMEMLYEGPHDDEAALGIKTCDSTAPLMMYVSKMVPTSDKGRFYAFGRVFSGKVSTGMRARIMGPNYTLG
;
A
#
# COMPACT_ATOMS: atom_id res chain seq x y z
N MET A 1 22.91 -35.74 54.16
CA MET A 1 23.02 -37.20 54.32
C MET A 1 22.07 -37.80 53.29
N THR A 2 22.46 -38.45 52.19
CA THR A 2 23.66 -39.21 51.81
C THR A 2 23.85 -39.19 50.29
N ASN A 3 25.11 -38.97 49.90
CA ASN A 3 25.84 -39.34 48.67
C ASN A 3 25.72 -40.86 48.34
N VAL A 4 26.08 -41.49 47.21
CA VAL A 4 26.78 -41.19 45.92
C VAL A 4 26.73 -42.47 45.05
N SER A 5 26.69 -42.34 43.72
CA SER A 5 27.50 -43.05 42.69
C SER A 5 26.82 -42.86 41.32
N GLY A 6 27.45 -42.53 40.20
CA GLY A 6 28.85 -42.45 39.81
C GLY A 6 28.97 -43.09 38.43
N ASP A 7 29.10 -42.30 37.35
CA ASP A 7 29.73 -42.79 36.12
C ASP A 7 30.38 -41.64 35.32
N GLN A 8 31.58 -41.93 34.81
CA GLN A 8 32.50 -41.00 34.16
C GLN A 8 32.50 -41.21 32.64
N GLY A 9 32.65 -40.14 31.86
CA GLY A 9 32.89 -40.26 30.42
C GLY A 9 33.19 -38.94 29.70
N ALA A 10 34.50 -38.69 29.49
CA ALA A 10 35.13 -37.89 28.43
C ALA A 10 34.82 -36.37 28.30
N LYS A 11 35.77 -35.55 28.78
CA LYS A 11 35.95 -34.13 28.38
C LYS A 11 36.89 -34.05 27.17
N LEU A 12 36.41 -33.50 26.05
CA LEU A 12 37.22 -33.06 24.91
C LEU A 12 37.79 -31.65 25.17
N PRO A 13 39.01 -31.33 24.69
CA PRO A 13 39.63 -30.02 24.90
C PRO A 13 38.98 -28.93 24.06
N LYS A 14 38.80 -27.76 24.66
CA LYS A 14 38.33 -26.53 23.99
C LYS A 14 39.45 -26.00 23.09
N GLU A 15 39.25 -26.04 21.78
CA GLU A 15 40.07 -25.30 20.83
C GLU A 15 39.70 -23.80 20.88
N ASN A 16 40.70 -22.95 21.11
CA ASN A 16 40.58 -21.51 21.04
C ASN A 16 40.42 -21.08 19.56
N PRO A 17 39.46 -20.20 19.20
CA PRO A 17 39.43 -19.62 17.87
C PRO A 17 40.64 -18.73 17.66
N ILE A 18 41.38 -19.01 16.59
CA ILE A 18 42.49 -18.21 16.08
C ILE A 18 41.93 -16.84 15.65
N GLU A 19 42.34 -15.78 16.34
CA GLU A 19 42.11 -14.40 15.91
C GLU A 19 42.88 -14.15 14.60
N THR A 20 42.13 -13.90 13.52
CA THR A 20 42.69 -13.37 12.27
C THR A 20 42.67 -11.84 12.34
N PRO A 21 43.77 -11.14 12.03
CA PRO A 21 43.75 -9.68 11.99
C PRO A 21 42.88 -9.21 10.81
N PRO A 22 42.17 -8.08 10.92
CA PRO A 22 41.37 -7.57 9.83
C PRO A 22 42.29 -7.15 8.67
N VAL A 23 42.20 -7.87 7.55
CA VAL A 23 42.81 -7.48 6.29
C VAL A 23 42.16 -6.18 5.84
N SER A 24 42.81 -5.05 6.12
CA SER A 24 42.47 -3.78 5.49
C SER A 24 42.59 -3.94 3.98
N ALA A 25 41.48 -3.77 3.26
CA ALA A 25 41.48 -3.73 1.80
C ALA A 25 42.25 -2.47 1.35
N ALA A 26 43.55 -2.63 1.09
CA ALA A 26 44.37 -1.58 0.50
C ALA A 26 43.74 -1.11 -0.82
N LYS A 27 43.45 0.20 -0.91
CA LYS A 27 42.98 0.83 -2.16
C LYS A 27 43.97 0.48 -3.29
N PRO A 28 43.49 0.07 -4.48
CA PRO A 28 44.39 -0.30 -5.57
C PRO A 28 45.26 0.91 -5.98
N ARG A 29 46.59 0.71 -5.99
CA ARG A 29 47.55 1.73 -6.44
C ARG A 29 47.22 2.14 -7.88
N SER A 30 46.92 3.42 -8.09
CA SER A 30 46.77 4.01 -9.42
C SER A 30 48.12 4.48 -9.95
N VAL A 31 48.40 4.22 -11.22
CA VAL A 31 49.63 4.63 -11.93
C VAL A 31 49.27 5.60 -13.07
N PRO A 32 50.09 6.65 -13.30
CA PRO A 32 49.86 7.59 -14.40
C PRO A 32 50.24 6.97 -15.74
N CYS A 33 49.51 7.30 -16.80
CA CYS A 33 49.87 6.94 -18.17
C CYS A 33 51.07 7.75 -18.66
N SER A 34 52.06 7.10 -19.26
CA SER A 34 53.28 7.76 -19.77
C SER A 34 53.06 8.75 -20.92
N VAL A 35 51.90 8.68 -21.59
CA VAL A 35 51.55 9.57 -22.72
C VAL A 35 50.74 10.78 -22.24
N CYS A 36 49.67 10.57 -21.46
CA CYS A 36 48.73 11.64 -21.09
C CYS A 36 48.67 12.01 -19.60
N GLY A 37 49.44 11.35 -18.73
CA GLY A 37 49.52 11.65 -17.29
C GLY A 37 48.30 11.26 -16.44
N ARG A 38 47.21 10.79 -17.05
CA ARG A 38 45.99 10.39 -16.30
C ARG A 38 46.24 9.13 -15.47
N LEU A 39 45.65 9.08 -14.27
CA LEU A 39 45.76 7.97 -13.32
C LEU A 39 44.83 6.82 -13.69
N PHE A 40 45.38 5.61 -13.80
CA PHE A 40 44.63 4.38 -14.07
C PHE A 40 44.97 3.29 -13.06
N GLY A 41 44.05 2.35 -12.83
CA GLY A 41 44.35 1.13 -12.09
C GLY A 41 45.35 0.25 -12.84
N THR A 42 46.17 -0.52 -12.12
CA THR A 42 47.24 -1.38 -12.68
C THR A 42 46.78 -2.39 -13.75
N LYS A 43 45.51 -2.78 -13.76
CA LYS A 43 44.93 -3.62 -14.82
C LYS A 43 44.45 -2.81 -16.03
N SER A 44 43.89 -1.63 -15.80
CA SER A 44 43.30 -0.77 -16.84
C SER A 44 44.38 -0.06 -17.68
N ILE A 45 45.52 0.27 -17.08
CA ILE A 45 46.61 0.96 -17.77
C ILE A 45 47.16 0.13 -18.95
N LYS A 46 47.23 -1.20 -18.80
CA LYS A 46 47.70 -2.14 -19.84
C LYS A 46 46.87 -2.07 -21.13
N PHE A 47 45.61 -1.66 -21.05
CA PHE A 47 44.72 -1.50 -22.21
C PHE A 47 44.69 -0.06 -22.73
N HIS A 48 44.81 0.93 -21.83
CA HIS A 48 44.73 2.34 -22.19
C HIS A 48 46.01 2.84 -22.86
N GLU A 49 47.18 2.51 -22.32
CA GLU A 49 48.47 3.08 -22.71
C GLU A 49 48.84 2.82 -24.20
N PRO A 50 48.65 1.61 -24.75
CA PRO A 50 48.88 1.37 -26.19
C PRO A 50 47.94 2.17 -27.10
N GLN A 51 46.68 2.35 -26.68
CA GLN A 51 45.68 3.12 -27.46
C GLN A 51 45.96 4.62 -27.39
N CYS A 52 46.41 5.11 -26.23
CA CYS A 52 46.80 6.50 -26.03
C CYS A 52 48.03 6.86 -26.86
N LEU A 53 49.05 5.99 -26.89
CA LEU A 53 50.25 6.16 -27.71
C LEU A 53 49.93 6.17 -29.20
N LYS A 54 49.09 5.24 -29.68
CA LYS A 54 48.66 5.20 -31.08
C LYS A 54 47.92 6.47 -31.51
N LYS A 55 47.09 7.03 -30.61
CA LYS A 55 46.37 8.28 -30.87
C LYS A 55 47.33 9.47 -30.94
N TRP A 56 48.31 9.54 -30.04
CA TRP A 56 49.33 10.58 -30.03
C TRP A 56 50.14 10.57 -31.33
N HIS A 57 50.56 9.39 -31.82
CA HIS A 57 51.27 9.26 -33.11
C HIS A 57 50.43 9.76 -34.30
N LEU A 58 49.15 9.37 -34.37
CA LEU A 58 48.23 9.87 -35.41
C LEU A 58 48.14 11.40 -35.42
N GLN A 59 48.23 12.02 -34.23
CA GLN A 59 48.09 13.46 -34.05
C GLN A 59 49.40 14.24 -34.19
N ASN A 60 50.57 13.60 -34.04
CA ASN A 60 51.85 14.30 -33.97
C ASN A 60 52.87 13.88 -35.03
N ASP A 61 52.74 12.71 -35.66
CA ASP A 61 53.74 12.22 -36.63
C ASP A 61 53.79 13.07 -37.91
N HIS A 62 52.70 13.78 -38.23
CA HIS A 62 52.61 14.69 -39.36
C HIS A 62 53.14 16.10 -39.06
N LEU A 63 53.54 16.38 -37.81
CA LEU A 63 54.11 17.66 -37.37
C LEU A 63 55.65 17.56 -37.29
N PRO A 64 56.37 18.67 -37.59
CA PRO A 64 57.81 18.73 -37.43
C PRO A 64 58.23 18.58 -35.95
N PRO A 65 59.43 18.08 -35.64
CA PRO A 65 59.80 17.64 -34.27
C PRO A 65 59.65 18.70 -33.18
N ASN A 66 59.78 19.97 -33.53
CA ASN A 66 59.66 21.14 -32.64
C ASN A 66 58.21 21.52 -32.30
N GLU A 67 57.21 20.96 -32.98
CA GLU A 67 55.78 21.27 -32.81
C GLU A 67 54.96 20.08 -32.26
N ARG A 68 55.61 18.96 -31.94
CA ARG A 68 54.95 17.78 -31.38
C ARG A 68 54.64 17.98 -29.89
N GLU A 69 53.44 17.58 -29.47
CA GLU A 69 53.04 17.65 -28.06
C GLU A 69 53.92 16.73 -27.20
N PRO A 70 54.61 17.19 -26.15
CA PRO A 70 55.46 16.34 -25.33
C PRO A 70 54.65 15.24 -24.61
N MET A 71 55.18 14.01 -24.56
CA MET A 71 54.55 12.95 -23.77
C MET A 71 54.79 13.21 -22.28
N TYR A 72 53.83 12.81 -21.44
CA TYR A 72 53.91 13.03 -20.00
C TYR A 72 55.23 12.52 -19.38
N ARG A 73 55.78 11.38 -19.81
CA ARG A 73 57.06 10.87 -19.28
C ARG A 73 58.24 11.82 -19.53
N ASP A 74 58.20 12.56 -20.63
CA ASP A 74 59.28 13.46 -21.06
C ASP A 74 59.24 14.77 -20.26
N THR A 75 58.10 15.08 -19.63
CA THR A 75 57.92 16.24 -18.74
C THR A 75 58.35 15.99 -17.28
N VAL A 76 58.64 14.74 -16.89
CA VAL A 76 58.90 14.35 -15.49
C VAL A 76 60.41 14.24 -15.17
N ILE A 77 61.29 14.41 -16.15
CA ILE A 77 62.74 14.20 -15.97
C ILE A 77 63.49 15.49 -15.49
N GLU A 78 62.86 16.67 -15.49
CA GLU A 78 63.59 17.94 -15.29
C GLU A 78 63.64 18.55 -13.87
N GLU A 79 63.05 17.95 -12.84
CA GLU A 79 63.21 18.49 -11.46
C GLU A 79 63.78 17.45 -10.50
N SER A 80 65.10 17.33 -10.50
CA SER A 80 65.83 16.82 -9.34
C SER A 80 67.16 17.56 -9.15
N GLN A 81 67.21 18.51 -8.21
CA GLN A 81 68.35 18.68 -7.30
C GLN A 81 67.98 19.59 -6.09
N PRO A 82 68.54 19.34 -4.88
CA PRO A 82 68.02 19.88 -3.62
C PRO A 82 68.88 21.03 -3.06
N GLN A 83 68.26 22.03 -2.44
CA GLN A 83 68.96 22.95 -1.51
C GLN A 83 68.16 23.18 -0.23
N LYS A 84 68.89 23.08 0.89
CA LYS A 84 68.48 23.29 2.29
C LYS A 84 68.20 24.77 2.57
N LEU A 85 67.32 25.07 3.53
CA LEU A 85 67.56 26.08 4.57
C LEU A 85 66.50 26.00 5.70
N ASP A 86 67.00 26.17 6.91
CA ASP A 86 66.35 26.08 8.21
C ASP A 86 65.46 27.31 8.54
N GLY A 87 64.61 27.17 9.56
CA GLY A 87 64.17 28.32 10.38
C GLY A 87 62.66 28.50 10.54
N ALA A 88 62.19 28.40 11.79
CA ALA A 88 60.81 28.47 12.24
C ALA A 88 60.21 29.90 12.26
N ALA A 89 58.90 30.02 12.06
CA ALA A 89 57.96 30.70 12.97
C ALA A 89 56.52 30.70 12.42
N SER A 90 55.57 30.49 13.33
CA SER A 90 54.12 30.33 13.18
C SER A 90 53.34 31.61 12.87
N ILE A 91 52.35 31.55 11.97
CA ILE A 91 51.18 32.47 11.85
C ILE A 91 49.95 31.63 11.42
N PRO A 92 48.75 31.84 12.01
CA PRO A 92 47.65 30.86 12.05
C PRO A 92 46.88 30.65 10.74
N GLU A 93 46.37 29.43 10.56
CA GLU A 93 45.57 29.00 9.41
C GLU A 93 44.22 29.74 9.34
N PRO A 94 43.79 30.24 8.16
CA PRO A 94 42.40 30.58 7.93
C PRO A 94 41.60 29.30 7.68
N GLU A 95 40.51 29.13 8.43
CA GLU A 95 39.57 28.02 8.35
C GLU A 95 39.15 27.72 6.89
N LYS A 96 39.58 26.56 6.38
CA LYS A 96 39.10 26.06 5.09
C LYS A 96 37.73 25.42 5.28
N SER A 97 36.72 26.15 4.82
CA SER A 97 35.37 25.65 4.53
C SER A 97 35.42 24.29 3.83
N ALA A 98 34.73 23.30 4.39
CA ALA A 98 34.56 21.98 3.78
C ALA A 98 33.89 22.10 2.40
N SER A 99 34.68 21.95 1.33
CA SER A 99 34.17 21.94 -0.04
C SER A 99 33.32 20.68 -0.26
N SER A 100 32.02 20.88 -0.42
CA SER A 100 31.05 19.85 -0.77
C SER A 100 31.45 19.09 -2.04
N THR A 101 31.51 17.76 -1.98
CA THR A 101 31.51 16.88 -3.15
C THR A 101 30.13 16.90 -3.82
N ARG A 102 29.77 18.02 -4.46
CA ARG A 102 28.57 18.11 -5.30
C ARG A 102 28.86 17.37 -6.61
N LYS A 103 28.12 16.29 -6.86
CA LYS A 103 28.06 15.67 -8.20
C LYS A 103 27.61 16.73 -9.21
N PRO A 104 28.23 16.83 -10.39
CA PRO A 104 27.85 17.84 -11.38
C PRO A 104 26.39 17.66 -11.81
N PRO A 105 25.65 18.75 -12.04
CA PRO A 105 24.25 18.70 -12.45
C PRO A 105 24.12 17.96 -13.79
N MET A 106 23.14 17.06 -13.88
CA MET A 106 22.81 16.31 -15.10
C MET A 106 21.44 16.75 -15.62
N PHE A 107 21.33 16.90 -16.94
CA PHE A 107 20.19 17.46 -17.65
C PHE A 107 19.51 16.38 -18.50
N PRO A 108 18.17 16.27 -18.46
CA PRO A 108 17.44 15.37 -19.33
C PRO A 108 17.42 15.91 -20.76
N CYS A 109 17.72 15.06 -21.75
CA CYS A 109 17.46 15.37 -23.16
C CYS A 109 15.95 15.50 -23.40
N TYR A 110 15.49 16.61 -23.97
CA TYR A 110 14.07 16.87 -24.23
C TYR A 110 13.42 15.88 -25.22
N LEU A 111 14.23 15.14 -26.00
CA LEU A 111 13.74 14.15 -26.98
C LEU A 111 13.66 12.72 -26.43
N CYS A 112 14.58 12.32 -25.54
CA CYS A 112 14.67 10.93 -25.07
C CYS A 112 14.63 10.74 -23.55
N GLY A 113 14.62 11.84 -22.78
CA GLY A 113 14.54 11.84 -21.32
C GLY A 113 15.79 11.34 -20.58
N ARG A 114 16.86 10.94 -21.29
CA ARG A 114 18.11 10.48 -20.66
C ARG A 114 18.90 11.64 -20.08
N LEU A 115 19.56 11.40 -18.95
CA LEU A 115 20.34 12.40 -18.22
C LEU A 115 21.78 12.48 -18.74
N PHE A 116 22.26 13.69 -19.02
CA PHE A 116 23.59 13.99 -19.55
C PHE A 116 24.25 15.11 -18.75
N SER A 117 25.59 15.14 -18.68
CA SER A 117 26.29 16.34 -18.21
C SER A 117 26.12 17.49 -19.21
N VAL A 118 26.39 18.75 -18.80
CA VAL A 118 26.35 19.92 -19.70
C VAL A 118 27.14 19.68 -20.98
N ASN A 119 28.34 19.13 -20.89
CA ASN A 119 29.19 18.91 -22.07
C ASN A 119 28.66 17.74 -22.93
N SER A 120 28.02 16.76 -22.29
CA SER A 120 27.47 15.59 -22.99
C SER A 120 26.15 15.88 -23.69
N ILE A 121 25.31 16.79 -23.15
CA ILE A 121 23.99 17.10 -23.72
C ILE A 121 24.10 17.87 -25.04
N TYR A 122 25.08 18.78 -25.16
CA TYR A 122 25.34 19.51 -26.43
C TYR A 122 25.74 18.59 -27.58
N ILE A 123 26.39 17.46 -27.28
CA ILE A 123 26.78 16.45 -28.28
C ILE A 123 25.61 15.50 -28.56
N HIS A 124 24.81 15.19 -27.54
CA HIS A 124 23.72 14.23 -27.64
C HIS A 124 22.47 14.79 -28.35
N GLU A 125 22.05 16.03 -28.05
CA GLU A 125 20.83 16.63 -28.59
C GLU A 125 20.76 16.60 -30.14
N PRO A 126 21.80 17.00 -30.89
CA PRO A 126 21.75 16.97 -32.35
C PRO A 126 21.64 15.55 -32.91
N GLN A 127 22.31 14.57 -32.28
CA GLN A 127 22.26 13.17 -32.68
C GLN A 127 20.89 12.55 -32.37
N CYS A 128 20.30 12.92 -31.23
CA CYS A 128 18.99 12.46 -30.81
C CYS A 128 17.89 13.03 -31.71
N LEU A 129 17.99 14.31 -32.11
CA LEU A 129 17.07 14.95 -33.04
C LEU A 129 17.12 14.32 -34.43
N LYS A 130 18.33 14.03 -34.92
CA LYS A 130 18.51 13.33 -36.21
C LYS A 130 17.86 11.94 -36.19
N LYS A 131 18.01 11.20 -35.09
CA LYS A 131 17.36 9.89 -34.91
C LYS A 131 15.84 10.01 -34.85
N TRP A 132 15.33 11.01 -34.12
CA TRP A 132 13.91 11.28 -34.01
C TRP A 132 13.28 11.63 -35.37
N ARG A 133 13.91 12.52 -36.16
CA ARG A 133 13.45 12.87 -37.51
C ARG A 133 13.40 11.63 -38.43
N ALA A 134 14.44 10.80 -38.40
CA ALA A 134 14.48 9.56 -39.19
C ALA A 134 13.40 8.53 -38.79
N GLU A 135 13.01 8.49 -37.50
CA GLU A 135 11.90 7.65 -37.05
C GLU A 135 10.54 8.26 -37.41
N ASN A 136 10.44 9.58 -37.41
CA ASN A 136 9.22 10.31 -37.76
C ASN A 136 8.91 10.27 -39.27
N ASP A 137 9.94 10.32 -40.13
CA ASP A 137 9.78 10.25 -41.59
C ASP A 137 9.27 8.89 -42.07
N LYS A 138 9.52 7.82 -41.30
CA LYS A 138 9.00 6.47 -41.52
C LYS A 138 7.50 6.35 -41.22
N LEU A 139 6.91 7.32 -40.53
CA LEU A 139 5.47 7.33 -40.26
C LEU A 139 4.70 7.83 -41.49
N PRO A 140 3.50 7.27 -41.77
CA PRO A 140 2.60 7.81 -42.79
C PRO A 140 2.37 9.31 -42.60
N PRO A 141 2.15 10.12 -43.66
CA PRO A 141 2.03 11.58 -43.56
C PRO A 141 1.06 12.05 -42.47
N ASN A 142 -0.07 11.37 -42.33
CA ASN A 142 -1.12 11.69 -41.34
C ASN A 142 -0.77 11.31 -39.89
N LYS A 143 0.36 10.63 -39.66
CA LYS A 143 0.86 10.19 -38.35
C LYS A 143 2.23 10.79 -38.01
N ARG A 144 2.78 11.67 -38.86
CA ARG A 144 4.04 12.36 -38.58
C ARG A 144 3.84 13.35 -37.44
N ARG A 145 4.71 13.28 -36.45
CA ARG A 145 4.71 14.15 -35.27
C ARG A 145 5.36 15.49 -35.61
N GLN A 146 4.92 16.58 -35.00
CA GLN A 146 5.61 17.88 -35.13
C GLN A 146 6.97 17.83 -34.41
N GLU A 147 7.96 18.55 -34.94
CA GLU A 147 9.28 18.59 -34.34
C GLU A 147 9.22 19.24 -32.94
N PRO A 148 9.70 18.57 -31.88
CA PRO A 148 9.66 19.11 -30.53
C PRO A 148 10.49 20.39 -30.42
N LEU A 149 9.91 21.43 -29.84
CA LEU A 149 10.59 22.71 -29.64
C LEU A 149 11.63 22.59 -28.53
N LYS A 150 12.87 22.98 -28.82
CA LYS A 150 13.93 23.04 -27.81
C LYS A 150 13.54 24.05 -26.72
N PRO A 151 13.51 23.68 -25.43
CA PRO A 151 13.11 24.60 -24.36
C PRO A 151 14.12 25.74 -24.19
N ASP A 152 13.64 26.99 -24.09
CA ASP A 152 14.49 28.15 -23.83
C ASP A 152 15.08 28.10 -22.41
N ILE A 153 16.39 28.25 -22.33
CA ILE A 153 17.13 28.34 -21.07
C ILE A 153 16.90 29.75 -20.50
N LYS A 154 16.43 29.86 -19.25
CA LYS A 154 16.36 31.16 -18.57
C LYS A 154 17.74 31.51 -18.01
N PHE A 155 18.20 32.72 -18.34
CA PHE A 155 19.42 33.28 -17.77
C PHE A 155 19.09 34.21 -16.60
N THR A 156 19.90 34.17 -15.55
CA THR A 156 19.85 35.14 -14.45
C THR A 156 20.40 36.49 -14.94
N PRO A 157 20.04 37.61 -14.30
CA PRO A 157 20.58 38.94 -14.64
C PRO A 157 22.11 39.04 -14.55
N SER A 158 22.74 38.11 -13.81
CA SER A 158 24.18 37.94 -13.64
C SER A 158 24.85 37.04 -14.70
N GLY A 159 24.12 36.62 -15.74
CA GLY A 159 24.66 35.80 -16.85
C GLY A 159 24.77 34.30 -16.54
N GLY A 160 24.26 33.82 -15.40
CA GLY A 160 24.16 32.40 -15.05
C GLY A 160 22.86 31.77 -15.57
N VAL A 161 22.69 30.45 -15.43
CA VAL A 161 21.43 29.77 -15.78
C VAL A 161 20.53 29.69 -14.54
N ASP A 162 19.26 30.09 -14.66
CA ASP A 162 18.24 29.85 -13.62
C ASP A 162 17.82 28.38 -13.64
N PHE A 163 18.45 27.59 -12.78
CA PHE A 163 18.27 26.14 -12.70
C PHE A 163 16.86 25.73 -12.28
N ILE A 164 16.19 26.49 -11.42
CA ILE A 164 14.85 26.15 -10.91
C ILE A 164 13.80 26.53 -11.96
N GLY A 165 13.89 27.75 -12.50
CA GLY A 165 12.97 28.20 -13.55
C GLY A 165 13.07 27.39 -14.84
N THR A 166 14.28 26.98 -15.24
CA THR A 166 14.50 26.15 -16.43
C THR A 166 13.98 24.71 -16.20
N PHE A 167 14.16 24.13 -15.02
CA PHE A 167 13.65 22.79 -14.70
C PHE A 167 12.11 22.75 -14.68
N HIS A 168 11.46 23.74 -14.09
CA HIS A 168 9.98 23.84 -14.08
C HIS A 168 9.42 23.97 -15.50
N ARG A 169 10.02 24.79 -16.37
CA ARG A 169 9.56 24.94 -17.77
C ARG A 169 9.75 23.66 -18.60
N ILE A 170 10.84 22.94 -18.38
CA ILE A 170 11.08 21.63 -19.01
C ILE A 170 10.02 20.62 -18.54
N TRP A 171 9.69 20.62 -17.25
CA TRP A 171 8.66 19.77 -16.68
C TRP A 171 7.26 20.11 -17.21
N ASP A 172 6.92 21.39 -17.30
CA ASP A 172 5.63 21.86 -17.82
C ASP A 172 5.46 21.51 -19.30
N ASN A 173 6.50 21.69 -20.12
CA ASN A 173 6.50 21.25 -21.52
C ASN A 173 6.36 19.72 -21.63
N HIS A 174 7.03 18.96 -20.75
CA HIS A 174 6.95 17.50 -20.73
C HIS A 174 5.54 17.00 -20.33
N LEU A 175 4.87 17.71 -19.41
CA LEU A 175 3.48 17.43 -19.03
C LEU A 175 2.48 17.83 -20.13
N ALA A 176 2.78 18.87 -20.91
CA ALA A 176 1.94 19.34 -22.01
C ALA A 176 1.92 18.35 -23.20
N GLU A 177 2.97 17.55 -23.38
CA GLU A 177 3.04 16.51 -24.44
C GLU A 177 2.24 15.23 -24.12
N LEU A 178 1.72 15.08 -22.90
CA LEU A 178 0.98 13.89 -22.50
C LEU A 178 -0.46 13.94 -23.02
N VAL A 179 -0.87 12.88 -23.70
CA VAL A 179 -2.23 12.70 -24.25
C VAL A 179 -3.10 11.97 -23.23
N GLN A 180 -4.33 12.42 -23.08
CA GLN A 180 -5.29 11.82 -22.15
C GLN A 180 -6.00 10.62 -22.77
N CYS A 181 -6.04 9.50 -22.05
CA CYS A 181 -6.84 8.35 -22.43
C CYS A 181 -8.34 8.68 -22.35
N GLN A 182 -9.05 8.57 -23.48
CA GLN A 182 -10.50 8.84 -23.54
C GLN A 182 -11.38 7.88 -22.73
N ARG A 183 -10.86 6.73 -22.28
CA ARG A 183 -11.64 5.77 -21.46
C ARG A 183 -11.47 6.00 -19.96
N CYS A 184 -10.26 6.27 -19.48
CA CYS A 184 -9.98 6.35 -18.02
C CYS A 184 -9.43 7.71 -17.55
N GLY A 185 -9.27 8.68 -18.44
CA GLY A 185 -8.81 10.03 -18.11
C GLY A 185 -7.33 10.15 -17.72
N ARG A 186 -6.55 9.07 -17.65
CA ARG A 186 -5.12 9.12 -17.30
C ARG A 186 -4.28 9.63 -18.48
N LYS A 187 -3.24 10.41 -18.19
CA LYS A 187 -2.33 11.00 -19.18
C LYS A 187 -1.14 10.06 -19.47
N PHE A 188 -0.86 9.82 -20.75
CA PHE A 188 0.21 8.95 -21.23
C PHE A 188 0.96 9.61 -22.38
N PHE A 189 2.19 9.16 -22.64
CA PHE A 189 2.86 9.53 -23.89
C PHE A 189 2.08 8.98 -25.09
N PRO A 190 2.11 9.70 -26.24
CA PRO A 190 1.42 9.29 -27.46
C PRO A 190 1.75 7.85 -27.94
N ASP A 191 2.94 7.34 -27.65
CA ASP A 191 3.38 5.97 -28.00
C ASP A 191 2.83 4.88 -27.05
N ARG A 192 2.45 5.27 -25.83
CA ARG A 192 1.93 4.35 -24.80
C ARG A 192 0.41 4.38 -24.70
N ILE A 193 -0.23 5.42 -25.21
CA ILE A 193 -1.68 5.56 -25.14
C ILE A 193 -2.42 4.49 -25.94
N GLU A 194 -1.93 4.11 -27.13
CA GLU A 194 -2.56 3.05 -27.95
C GLU A 194 -2.52 1.70 -27.23
N LYS A 195 -1.38 1.34 -26.64
CA LYS A 195 -1.23 0.11 -25.84
C LYS A 195 -2.12 0.13 -24.60
N HIS A 196 -2.19 1.27 -23.92
CA HIS A 196 -3.04 1.43 -22.76
C HIS A 196 -4.53 1.33 -23.14
N GLN A 197 -4.98 2.05 -24.17
CA GLN A 197 -6.38 2.05 -24.64
C GLN A 197 -6.85 0.65 -25.05
N ALA A 198 -5.99 -0.18 -25.62
CA ALA A 198 -6.32 -1.56 -25.99
C ALA A 198 -6.73 -2.43 -24.79
N VAL A 199 -6.16 -2.19 -23.60
CA VAL A 199 -6.49 -2.92 -22.35
C VAL A 199 -7.28 -2.08 -21.34
N CYS A 200 -7.56 -0.83 -21.65
CA CYS A 200 -8.23 0.09 -20.75
C CYS A 200 -9.73 -0.24 -20.68
N THR A 201 -10.17 -0.65 -19.49
CA THR A 201 -11.56 -1.00 -19.16
C THR A 201 -12.44 0.21 -18.81
N GLY A 202 -11.91 1.43 -18.92
CA GLY A 202 -12.66 2.65 -18.57
C GLY A 202 -12.90 2.85 -17.07
N LEU A 203 -12.42 1.93 -16.24
CA LEU A 203 -12.43 2.06 -14.77
C LEU A 203 -11.26 2.96 -14.35
N GLY A 204 -11.47 4.25 -14.54
CA GLY A 204 -10.71 5.30 -13.87
C GLY A 204 -11.11 5.32 -12.40
N VAL A 205 -10.14 5.49 -11.51
CA VAL A 205 -10.45 6.02 -10.19
C VAL A 205 -11.11 7.37 -10.44
N ASN A 206 -12.35 7.56 -10.00
CA ASN A 206 -13.18 8.73 -10.35
C ASN A 206 -12.65 10.06 -9.78
N PHE A 207 -11.47 10.06 -9.15
CA PHE A 207 -10.94 11.20 -8.41
C PHE A 207 -9.68 11.78 -9.08
N THR A 208 -9.66 13.10 -9.17
CA THR A 208 -8.49 13.92 -9.45
C THR A 208 -7.56 13.95 -8.23
N VAL A 209 -6.30 14.33 -8.46
CA VAL A 209 -5.32 14.49 -7.35
C VAL A 209 -5.79 15.58 -6.38
N ASP A 210 -6.46 16.62 -6.88
CA ASP A 210 -6.96 17.72 -6.07
C ASP A 210 -8.12 17.28 -5.16
N GLU A 211 -9.03 16.44 -5.67
CA GLU A 211 -10.08 15.83 -4.85
C GLU A 211 -9.49 14.92 -3.77
N ILE A 212 -8.50 14.09 -4.11
CA ILE A 212 -7.78 13.28 -3.11
C ILE A 212 -7.16 14.17 -2.04
N ARG A 213 -6.51 15.27 -2.45
CA ARG A 213 -5.89 16.20 -1.50
C ARG A 213 -6.93 16.85 -0.57
N ALA A 214 -8.08 17.25 -1.10
CA ALA A 214 -9.17 17.81 -0.32
C ALA A 214 -9.74 16.79 0.69
N MET A 215 -9.88 15.53 0.28
CA MET A 215 -10.33 14.45 1.17
C MET A 215 -9.33 14.15 2.29
N MET A 216 -8.03 14.19 1.99
CA MET A 216 -6.97 13.98 3.00
C MET A 216 -7.00 15.00 4.14
N ASP A 217 -7.53 16.20 3.91
CA ASP A 217 -7.67 17.22 4.95
C ASP A 217 -8.84 16.90 5.92
N LYS A 218 -9.83 16.08 5.49
CA LYS A 218 -10.96 15.60 6.32
C LYS A 218 -10.56 14.41 7.19
N LYS A 219 -9.64 14.63 8.13
CA LYS A 219 -9.04 13.57 9.00
C LYS A 219 -10.06 12.73 9.78
N LYS A 220 -11.24 13.28 10.11
CA LYS A 220 -12.32 12.57 10.82
C LYS A 220 -12.96 11.46 9.97
N ASN A 221 -12.81 11.52 8.66
CA ASN A 221 -13.40 10.56 7.73
C ASN A 221 -12.42 9.49 7.24
N ILE A 222 -11.13 9.66 7.52
CA ILE A 222 -10.12 8.66 7.20
C ILE A 222 -10.25 7.46 8.14
N ARG A 223 -10.03 6.25 7.63
CA ARG A 223 -9.99 4.98 8.35
C ARG A 223 -8.72 4.23 7.97
N ASN A 224 -7.71 4.26 8.84
CA ASN A 224 -6.53 3.43 8.65
C ASN A 224 -6.83 2.05 9.24
N MET A 225 -6.85 1.00 8.42
CA MET A 225 -7.09 -0.36 8.88
C MET A 225 -6.14 -1.43 8.34
N SER A 226 -5.99 -2.55 9.02
CA SER A 226 -5.31 -3.71 8.45
C SER A 226 -6.27 -4.87 8.25
N VAL A 227 -5.93 -5.82 7.38
CA VAL A 227 -6.66 -7.08 7.27
C VAL A 227 -5.83 -8.18 7.94
N ILE A 228 -6.38 -8.76 9.00
CA ILE A 228 -5.79 -9.84 9.79
C ILE A 228 -6.49 -11.14 9.40
N ALA A 229 -5.73 -12.16 9.05
CA ALA A 229 -6.29 -13.46 8.70
C ALA A 229 -5.23 -14.55 8.86
N HIS A 230 -5.66 -15.77 9.17
CA HIS A 230 -4.82 -16.95 8.98
C HIS A 230 -4.60 -17.20 7.47
N VAL A 231 -3.56 -17.98 7.15
CA VAL A 231 -3.33 -18.48 5.78
C VAL A 231 -4.59 -19.18 5.30
N ASP A 232 -4.91 -18.97 4.02
CA ASP A 232 -6.09 -19.53 3.35
C ASP A 232 -7.46 -19.09 3.89
N HIS A 233 -7.57 -18.17 4.84
CA HIS A 233 -8.87 -17.61 5.27
C HIS A 233 -9.50 -16.64 4.23
N GLY A 234 -8.86 -16.45 3.08
CA GLY A 234 -9.40 -15.66 1.96
C GLY A 234 -9.17 -14.15 2.04
N LYS A 235 -8.10 -13.71 2.71
CA LYS A 235 -7.69 -12.30 2.82
C LYS A 235 -7.50 -11.61 1.46
N SER A 236 -6.72 -12.19 0.54
CA SER A 236 -6.50 -11.59 -0.79
C SER A 236 -7.81 -11.48 -1.57
N THR A 237 -8.65 -12.53 -1.52
CA THR A 237 -9.95 -12.57 -2.18
C THR A 237 -10.92 -11.53 -1.65
N LEU A 238 -10.93 -11.31 -0.33
CA LEU A 238 -11.75 -10.28 0.31
C LEU A 238 -11.26 -8.87 -0.05
N THR A 239 -9.94 -8.68 -0.05
CA THR A 239 -9.35 -7.38 -0.41
C THR A 239 -9.63 -7.03 -1.87
N ASP A 240 -9.60 -8.01 -2.77
CA ASP A 240 -10.03 -7.85 -4.15
C ASP A 240 -11.47 -7.38 -4.30
N SER A 241 -12.38 -7.89 -3.46
CA SER A 241 -13.79 -7.49 -3.48
C SER A 241 -13.96 -6.02 -3.08
N LEU A 242 -13.15 -5.55 -2.12
CA LEU A 242 -13.08 -4.13 -1.74
C LEU A 242 -12.49 -3.26 -2.85
N VAL A 243 -11.35 -3.66 -3.42
CA VAL A 243 -10.68 -2.96 -4.53
C VAL A 243 -11.59 -2.86 -5.75
N SER A 244 -12.42 -3.88 -5.98
CA SER A 244 -13.39 -3.85 -7.07
C SER A 244 -14.54 -2.87 -6.83
N LYS A 245 -15.09 -2.80 -5.62
CA LYS A 245 -16.11 -1.78 -5.27
C LYS A 245 -15.54 -0.37 -5.35
N ALA A 246 -14.25 -0.19 -5.05
CA ALA A 246 -13.54 1.08 -5.23
C ALA A 246 -13.32 1.46 -6.72
N GLY A 247 -13.79 0.66 -7.68
CA GLY A 247 -13.67 0.95 -9.10
C GLY A 247 -12.25 0.75 -9.66
N ILE A 248 -11.34 0.16 -8.89
CA ILE A 248 -9.95 -0.09 -9.34
C ILE A 248 -9.90 -1.37 -10.20
N ILE A 249 -10.78 -2.34 -9.94
CA ILE A 249 -10.89 -3.61 -10.67
C ILE A 249 -12.34 -3.85 -11.09
N ALA A 250 -12.53 -4.46 -12.26
CA ALA A 250 -13.84 -4.89 -12.72
C ALA A 250 -14.45 -5.97 -11.79
N GLY A 251 -15.72 -5.78 -11.37
CA GLY A 251 -16.48 -6.70 -10.49
C GLY A 251 -16.42 -8.17 -10.89
N ALA A 252 -16.44 -8.46 -12.19
CA ALA A 252 -16.37 -9.82 -12.70
C ALA A 252 -15.06 -10.55 -12.34
N LYS A 253 -13.93 -9.83 -12.26
CA LYS A 253 -12.61 -10.38 -11.95
C LYS A 253 -12.27 -10.36 -10.45
N ALA A 254 -13.08 -9.69 -9.65
CA ALA A 254 -12.89 -9.61 -8.20
C ALA A 254 -12.91 -11.01 -7.56
N GLY A 255 -11.84 -11.33 -6.81
CA GLY A 255 -11.64 -12.59 -6.10
C GLY A 255 -10.73 -13.59 -6.81
N GLU A 256 -10.56 -13.45 -8.13
CA GLU A 256 -9.71 -14.30 -8.97
C GLU A 256 -8.36 -13.64 -9.28
N THR A 257 -8.33 -12.31 -9.44
CA THR A 257 -7.13 -11.56 -9.83
C THR A 257 -6.07 -11.39 -8.74
N ARG A 258 -6.47 -11.37 -7.47
CA ARG A 258 -5.63 -11.15 -6.29
C ARG A 258 -4.67 -9.97 -6.46
N PHE A 259 -5.23 -8.80 -6.70
CA PHE A 259 -4.50 -7.58 -7.05
C PHE A 259 -3.45 -7.15 -6.01
N THR A 260 -3.68 -7.48 -4.74
CA THR A 260 -2.74 -7.18 -3.65
C THR A 260 -1.45 -7.98 -3.74
N ASP A 261 -1.49 -9.14 -4.40
CA ASP A 261 -0.36 -10.05 -4.55
C ASP A 261 0.43 -9.61 -5.79
N THR A 262 1.29 -8.61 -5.60
CA THR A 262 2.01 -7.92 -6.69
C THR A 262 3.25 -8.67 -7.16
N ARG A 263 3.82 -9.55 -6.32
CA ARG A 263 5.03 -10.31 -6.68
C ARG A 263 4.67 -11.63 -7.35
N LYS A 264 5.51 -12.09 -8.26
CA LYS A 264 5.31 -13.37 -8.96
C LYS A 264 5.25 -14.57 -8.01
N ASP A 265 6.10 -14.58 -6.98
CA ASP A 265 6.10 -15.64 -5.97
C ASP A 265 4.86 -15.62 -5.07
N GLU A 266 4.27 -14.44 -4.82
CA GLU A 266 2.98 -14.32 -4.12
C GLU A 266 1.84 -14.92 -4.95
N GLN A 267 1.80 -14.59 -6.25
CA GLN A 267 0.78 -15.07 -7.18
C GLN A 267 0.88 -16.60 -7.38
N GLU A 268 2.09 -17.12 -7.61
CA GLU A 268 2.32 -18.57 -7.82
C GLU A 268 1.96 -19.39 -6.57
N ARG A 269 2.33 -18.89 -5.38
CA ARG A 269 2.11 -19.61 -4.12
C ARG A 269 0.76 -19.32 -3.48
N CYS A 270 -0.04 -18.40 -4.04
CA CYS A 270 -1.34 -18.03 -3.51
C CYS A 270 -1.31 -17.47 -2.08
N ILE A 271 -0.19 -16.85 -1.66
CA ILE A 271 0.02 -16.29 -0.32
C ILE A 271 0.47 -14.84 -0.39
N THR A 272 0.00 -14.01 0.55
CA THR A 272 0.48 -12.64 0.69
C THR A 272 1.83 -12.63 1.43
N ILE A 273 2.90 -12.15 0.79
CA ILE A 273 4.25 -12.07 1.40
C ILE A 273 4.55 -10.65 1.90
N LYS A 274 4.14 -9.62 1.15
CA LYS A 274 4.36 -8.20 1.49
C LYS A 274 3.05 -7.44 1.54
N SER A 275 2.97 -6.49 2.49
CA SER A 275 1.83 -5.59 2.57
C SER A 275 1.85 -4.58 1.42
N THR A 276 0.76 -4.49 0.66
CA THR A 276 0.46 -3.42 -0.30
C THR A 276 -0.52 -2.44 0.34
N ALA A 277 -0.36 -1.14 0.06
CA ALA A 277 -1.29 -0.12 0.53
C ALA A 277 -2.28 0.20 -0.59
N ILE A 278 -3.55 0.29 -0.23
CA ILE A 278 -4.66 0.63 -1.12
C ILE A 278 -5.42 1.78 -0.46
N SER A 279 -5.71 2.82 -1.22
CA SER A 279 -6.68 3.86 -0.85
C SER A 279 -8.01 3.56 -1.53
N MET A 280 -9.10 3.66 -0.77
CA MET A 280 -10.46 3.45 -1.26
C MET A 280 -11.36 4.60 -0.81
N PHE A 281 -12.30 4.95 -1.67
CA PHE A 281 -13.32 5.96 -1.41
C PHE A 281 -14.68 5.32 -1.21
N PHE A 282 -15.41 5.78 -0.21
CA PHE A 282 -16.79 5.36 0.05
C PHE A 282 -17.62 6.49 0.63
N GLU A 283 -18.76 6.77 -0.02
CA GLU A 283 -19.80 7.65 0.49
C GLU A 283 -20.75 6.86 1.37
N LEU A 284 -20.99 7.38 2.57
CA LEU A 284 -21.94 6.79 3.52
C LEU A 284 -23.26 7.57 3.44
N GLU A 285 -24.39 6.87 3.46
CA GLU A 285 -25.70 7.52 3.45
C GLU A 285 -25.98 8.27 4.77
N ASP A 286 -26.79 9.34 4.71
CA ASP A 286 -27.15 10.15 5.88
C ASP A 286 -27.78 9.32 7.02
N LYS A 287 -28.59 8.32 6.65
CA LYS A 287 -29.24 7.40 7.59
C LYS A 287 -28.23 6.56 8.39
N ASP A 288 -27.05 6.33 7.83
CA ASP A 288 -26.02 5.47 8.40
C ASP A 288 -25.13 6.21 9.40
N LEU A 289 -25.08 7.54 9.32
CA LEU A 289 -24.31 8.40 10.23
C LEU A 289 -24.79 8.28 11.68
N VAL A 290 -26.05 7.88 11.90
CA VAL A 290 -26.65 7.67 13.23
C VAL A 290 -25.99 6.53 13.98
N PHE A 291 -25.43 5.54 13.27
CA PHE A 291 -24.80 4.36 13.87
C PHE A 291 -23.34 4.61 14.30
N ILE A 292 -22.78 5.77 13.97
CA ILE A 292 -21.45 6.18 14.43
C ILE A 292 -21.58 6.63 15.88
N THR A 293 -21.08 5.79 16.80
CA THR A 293 -21.24 5.99 18.25
C THR A 293 -20.45 7.17 18.80
N ASN A 294 -19.34 7.55 18.14
CA ASN A 294 -18.51 8.67 18.58
C ASN A 294 -18.94 9.98 17.91
N PRO A 295 -19.40 10.99 18.66
CA PRO A 295 -19.87 12.26 18.11
C PRO A 295 -18.76 13.02 17.36
N ASP A 296 -17.50 12.92 17.80
CA ASP A 296 -16.32 13.50 17.14
C ASP A 296 -16.06 12.93 15.73
N GLN A 297 -16.68 11.80 15.39
CA GLN A 297 -16.57 11.14 14.08
C GLN A 297 -17.81 11.33 13.20
N ARG A 298 -18.85 11.96 13.74
CA ARG A 298 -20.13 12.18 13.06
C ARG A 298 -20.10 13.48 12.28
N GLU A 299 -19.15 13.59 11.36
CA GLU A 299 -19.14 14.65 10.35
C GLU A 299 -19.76 14.16 9.06
N LYS A 300 -20.49 15.07 8.41
CA LYS A 300 -21.28 14.81 7.22
C LYS A 300 -20.36 14.96 6.01
N ASP A 301 -19.61 13.92 5.65
CA ASP A 301 -18.75 13.90 4.45
C ASP A 301 -18.13 12.51 4.16
N GLU A 302 -17.60 12.37 2.94
CA GLU A 302 -16.94 11.21 2.32
C GLU A 302 -15.78 10.59 3.13
N LYS A 303 -15.61 9.26 3.08
CA LYS A 303 -14.62 8.49 3.88
C LYS A 303 -13.56 7.77 3.05
N GLU A 304 -12.31 7.85 3.49
CA GLU A 304 -11.16 7.17 2.87
C GLU A 304 -10.64 6.03 3.75
N VAL A 305 -10.25 4.89 3.15
CA VAL A 305 -9.69 3.73 3.87
C VAL A 305 -8.26 3.42 3.39
N THR A 306 -7.28 3.27 4.30
CA THR A 306 -5.86 2.94 4.00
C THR A 306 -5.35 1.76 4.84
N ALA A 307 -4.39 0.94 4.35
CA ALA A 307 -3.92 -0.24 5.08
C ALA A 307 -2.41 -0.42 5.43
N ALA A 308 -2.10 -0.63 6.75
CA ALA A 308 -0.84 -1.20 7.33
C ALA A 308 -0.75 -1.21 8.90
N LEU A 309 -0.48 -2.36 9.55
CA LEU A 309 -0.59 -2.60 11.03
C LEU A 309 -0.16 -1.47 12.00
N ARG A 310 1.13 -1.11 12.11
CA ARG A 310 1.59 -0.06 13.08
C ARG A 310 1.05 1.34 12.78
N VAL A 311 0.65 1.58 11.53
CA VAL A 311 0.07 2.85 11.08
C VAL A 311 -1.45 2.79 10.99
N THR A 312 -2.07 1.70 11.46
CA THR A 312 -3.53 1.49 11.42
C THR A 312 -4.20 1.73 12.75
N ASP A 313 -5.42 2.23 12.68
CA ASP A 313 -6.30 2.57 13.79
C ASP A 313 -7.33 1.46 14.06
N GLY A 314 -7.63 0.64 13.05
CA GLY A 314 -8.52 -0.52 13.14
C GLY A 314 -8.00 -1.77 12.43
N ALA A 315 -8.68 -2.90 12.63
CA ALA A 315 -8.35 -4.15 11.96
C ALA A 315 -9.60 -4.94 11.56
N LEU A 316 -9.65 -5.39 10.31
CA LEU A 316 -10.62 -6.35 9.80
C LEU A 316 -10.06 -7.76 9.99
N VAL A 317 -10.63 -8.49 10.96
CA VAL A 317 -10.26 -9.87 11.28
C VAL A 317 -11.09 -10.82 10.42
N VAL A 318 -10.44 -11.62 9.59
CA VAL A 318 -11.08 -12.57 8.67
C VAL A 318 -10.93 -13.99 9.21
N VAL A 319 -12.08 -14.63 9.45
CA VAL A 319 -12.17 -15.97 10.02
C VAL A 319 -12.95 -16.87 9.08
N ASP A 320 -12.44 -18.08 8.81
CA ASP A 320 -13.15 -19.09 8.02
C ASP A 320 -14.31 -19.67 8.86
N CYS A 321 -15.51 -19.71 8.29
CA CYS A 321 -16.69 -20.29 8.96
C CYS A 321 -16.51 -21.78 9.30
N VAL A 322 -15.69 -22.51 8.55
CA VAL A 322 -15.45 -23.94 8.74
C VAL A 322 -14.31 -24.19 9.74
N SER A 323 -13.18 -23.50 9.56
CA SER A 323 -11.99 -23.70 10.42
C SER A 323 -12.07 -22.96 11.75
N GLY A 324 -12.85 -21.88 11.83
CA GLY A 324 -12.93 -21.04 13.02
C GLY A 324 -11.63 -20.26 13.29
N VAL A 325 -11.42 -19.89 14.55
CA VAL A 325 -10.26 -19.09 14.97
C VAL A 325 -9.02 -19.99 15.08
N CYS A 326 -7.98 -19.67 14.33
CA CYS A 326 -6.70 -20.39 14.33
C CYS A 326 -5.61 -19.60 15.07
N VAL A 327 -4.51 -20.28 15.43
CA VAL A 327 -3.39 -19.74 16.24
C VAL A 327 -2.78 -18.46 15.65
N GLN A 328 -2.70 -18.34 14.33
CA GLN A 328 -2.18 -17.12 13.69
C GLN A 328 -3.15 -15.94 13.83
N THR A 329 -4.45 -16.18 13.66
CA THR A 329 -5.47 -15.14 13.87
C THR A 329 -5.40 -14.63 15.30
N GLU A 330 -5.32 -15.54 16.28
CA GLU A 330 -5.18 -15.20 17.70
C GLU A 330 -3.90 -14.39 17.97
N THR A 331 -2.75 -14.87 17.48
CA THR A 331 -1.44 -14.21 17.71
C THR A 331 -1.42 -12.79 17.17
N VAL A 332 -1.92 -12.58 15.95
CA VAL A 332 -1.93 -11.26 15.31
C VAL A 332 -3.03 -10.36 15.91
N LEU A 333 -4.18 -10.92 16.28
CA LEU A 333 -5.23 -10.18 17.00
C LEU A 333 -4.74 -9.68 18.35
N ARG A 334 -4.02 -10.52 19.10
CA ARG A 334 -3.37 -10.15 20.37
C ARG A 334 -2.40 -8.99 20.18
N GLN A 335 -1.57 -9.05 19.14
CA GLN A 335 -0.64 -7.95 18.82
C GLN A 335 -1.41 -6.66 18.46
N ALA A 336 -2.50 -6.77 17.71
CA ALA A 336 -3.33 -5.63 17.34
C ALA A 336 -3.97 -4.97 18.57
N ILE A 337 -4.51 -5.76 19.50
CA ILE A 337 -5.09 -5.25 20.76
C ILE A 337 -4.01 -4.59 21.62
N ALA A 338 -2.82 -5.21 21.73
CA ALA A 338 -1.69 -4.61 22.42
C ALA A 338 -1.34 -3.23 21.83
N GLU A 339 -1.34 -3.09 20.50
CA GLU A 339 -1.14 -1.81 19.78
C GLU A 339 -2.34 -0.84 19.83
N ARG A 340 -3.33 -1.12 20.68
CA ARG A 340 -4.60 -0.38 20.86
C ARG A 340 -5.38 -0.23 19.54
N ILE A 341 -5.43 -1.27 18.71
CA ILE A 341 -6.15 -1.29 17.43
C ILE A 341 -7.54 -1.91 17.62
N LYS A 342 -8.59 -1.23 17.13
CA LYS A 342 -9.97 -1.72 17.26
C LYS A 342 -10.31 -2.79 16.21
N PRO A 343 -10.70 -4.03 16.60
CA PRO A 343 -11.05 -5.08 15.66
C PRO A 343 -12.52 -5.00 15.22
N ILE A 344 -12.78 -5.44 13.99
CA ILE A 344 -14.09 -5.84 13.46
C ILE A 344 -13.93 -7.23 12.85
N LEU A 345 -14.98 -8.04 12.86
CA LEU A 345 -14.92 -9.45 12.45
C LEU A 345 -15.63 -9.67 11.11
N PHE A 346 -15.04 -10.48 10.24
CA PHE A 346 -15.66 -10.96 9.02
C PHE A 346 -15.54 -12.48 8.93
N MET A 347 -16.69 -13.15 8.90
CA MET A 347 -16.79 -14.59 8.70
C MET A 347 -16.86 -14.89 7.21
N ASN A 348 -15.82 -15.53 6.70
CA ASN A 348 -15.61 -15.82 5.29
C ASN A 348 -15.83 -17.30 4.97
N LYS A 349 -15.97 -17.62 3.69
CA LYS A 349 -16.22 -18.97 3.15
C LYS A 349 -17.55 -19.60 3.57
N MET A 350 -18.58 -18.78 3.77
CA MET A 350 -19.94 -19.29 3.98
C MET A 350 -20.42 -20.18 2.83
N ASP A 351 -19.94 -19.97 1.61
CA ASP A 351 -20.23 -20.82 0.45
C ASP A 351 -19.84 -22.29 0.67
N ARG A 352 -18.75 -22.56 1.38
CA ARG A 352 -18.34 -23.93 1.70
C ARG A 352 -19.29 -24.59 2.71
N ALA A 353 -19.70 -23.83 3.73
CA ALA A 353 -20.67 -24.32 4.72
C ALA A 353 -22.03 -24.66 4.06
N LEU A 354 -22.45 -23.86 3.08
CA LEU A 354 -23.72 -24.05 2.36
C LEU A 354 -23.66 -25.13 1.27
N LEU A 355 -22.58 -25.17 0.48
CA LEU A 355 -22.49 -26.05 -0.70
C LEU A 355 -21.75 -27.37 -0.45
N GLU A 356 -20.68 -27.35 0.35
CA GLU A 356 -19.85 -28.54 0.59
C GLU A 356 -20.33 -29.32 1.81
N LEU A 357 -20.50 -28.63 2.94
CA LEU A 357 -20.89 -29.27 4.19
C LEU A 357 -22.41 -29.43 4.33
N GLN A 358 -23.19 -28.66 3.58
CA GLN A 358 -24.67 -28.65 3.62
C GLN A 358 -25.21 -28.59 5.06
N LEU A 359 -24.60 -27.76 5.90
CA LEU A 359 -25.00 -27.61 7.30
C LEU A 359 -26.44 -27.10 7.40
N ASP A 360 -27.16 -27.53 8.44
CA ASP A 360 -28.47 -26.97 8.74
C ASP A 360 -28.37 -25.52 9.24
N SER A 361 -29.41 -24.73 9.01
CA SER A 361 -29.45 -23.30 9.39
C SER A 361 -29.13 -23.05 10.87
N GLU A 362 -29.62 -23.90 11.78
CA GLU A 362 -29.34 -23.77 13.22
C GLU A 362 -27.89 -24.16 13.55
N GLU A 363 -27.35 -25.21 12.94
CA GLU A 363 -25.95 -25.62 13.16
C GLU A 363 -24.97 -24.56 12.66
N LEU A 364 -25.27 -23.94 11.51
CA LEU A 364 -24.49 -22.85 10.96
C LEU A 364 -24.53 -21.61 11.89
N TYR A 365 -25.70 -21.27 12.42
CA TYR A 365 -25.83 -20.20 13.41
C TYR A 365 -25.01 -20.48 14.68
N GLN A 366 -25.09 -21.70 15.23
CA GLN A 366 -24.31 -22.09 16.40
C GLN A 366 -22.80 -22.01 16.13
N THR A 367 -22.37 -22.35 14.91
CA THR A 367 -20.97 -22.19 14.48
C THR A 367 -20.56 -20.72 14.50
N PHE A 368 -21.38 -19.82 13.94
CA PHE A 368 -21.12 -18.38 13.99
C PHE A 368 -21.04 -17.85 15.42
N GLN A 369 -21.97 -18.24 16.29
CA GLN A 369 -21.98 -17.85 17.68
C GLN A 369 -20.68 -18.26 18.39
N ARG A 370 -20.25 -19.52 18.24
CA ARG A 370 -18.97 -20.00 18.81
C ARG A 370 -17.77 -19.21 18.31
N ILE A 371 -17.75 -18.83 17.03
CA ILE A 371 -16.66 -18.01 16.47
C ILE A 371 -16.64 -16.62 17.10
N VAL A 372 -17.79 -15.95 17.24
CA VAL A 372 -17.89 -14.64 17.92
C VAL A 372 -17.42 -14.74 19.36
N GLU A 373 -17.88 -15.76 20.08
CA GLU A 373 -17.49 -16.00 21.48
C GLU A 373 -15.98 -16.22 21.61
N ASN A 374 -15.39 -17.08 20.79
CA ASN A 374 -13.93 -17.33 20.80
C ASN A 374 -13.12 -16.05 20.53
N VAL A 375 -13.55 -15.22 19.57
CA VAL A 375 -12.89 -13.93 19.30
C VAL A 375 -13.03 -12.99 20.50
N ASN A 376 -14.21 -12.92 21.12
CA ASN A 376 -14.44 -12.07 22.28
C ASN A 376 -13.68 -12.54 23.53
N VAL A 377 -13.48 -13.84 23.72
CA VAL A 377 -12.61 -14.38 24.79
C VAL A 377 -11.17 -13.88 24.61
N ILE A 378 -10.65 -13.92 23.38
CA ILE A 378 -9.30 -13.40 23.08
C ILE A 378 -9.26 -11.89 23.38
N ILE A 379 -10.26 -11.12 22.93
CA ILE A 379 -10.31 -9.68 23.19
C ILE A 379 -10.35 -9.37 24.69
N ALA A 380 -11.21 -10.04 25.44
CA ALA A 380 -11.38 -9.85 26.87
C ALA A 380 -10.15 -10.26 27.71
N THR A 381 -9.28 -11.13 27.16
CA THR A 381 -8.03 -11.52 27.83
C THR A 381 -6.99 -10.41 27.80
N TYR A 382 -7.05 -9.51 26.81
CA TYR A 382 -6.01 -8.50 26.55
C TYR A 382 -6.50 -7.04 26.59
N SER A 383 -7.81 -6.82 26.73
CA SER A 383 -8.40 -5.49 26.84
C SER A 383 -9.56 -5.51 27.81
N ASP A 384 -9.58 -4.53 28.72
CA ASP A 384 -10.72 -4.26 29.59
C ASP A 384 -11.70 -3.32 28.90
N ASP A 385 -13.00 -3.57 29.02
CA ASP A 385 -14.06 -2.73 28.42
C ASP A 385 -14.16 -1.33 29.08
N THR A 386 -13.53 -1.15 30.24
CA THR A 386 -13.38 0.14 30.95
C THR A 386 -12.12 0.90 30.55
N GLY A 387 -11.30 0.31 29.67
CA GLY A 387 -10.07 0.91 29.19
C GLY A 387 -10.29 2.12 28.28
N PRO A 388 -9.21 2.82 27.89
CA PRO A 388 -9.28 4.04 27.08
C PRO A 388 -9.80 3.79 25.64
N MET A 389 -9.89 2.53 25.21
CA MET A 389 -10.50 2.12 23.95
C MET A 389 -12.03 1.97 24.03
N GLY A 390 -12.59 1.95 25.24
CA GLY A 390 -13.99 1.63 25.49
C GLY A 390 -14.32 0.18 25.14
N GLU A 391 -15.53 -0.06 24.65
CA GLU A 391 -15.96 -1.41 24.25
C GLU A 391 -15.29 -1.85 22.94
N VAL A 392 -14.43 -2.87 23.06
CA VAL A 392 -13.63 -3.45 21.96
C VAL A 392 -14.24 -4.74 21.41
N ARG A 393 -15.15 -5.36 22.16
CA ARG A 393 -15.81 -6.62 21.78
C ARG A 393 -16.57 -6.49 20.46
N VAL A 394 -16.58 -7.58 19.70
CA VAL A 394 -17.35 -7.68 18.46
C VAL A 394 -18.73 -8.27 18.75
N ASP A 395 -19.77 -7.65 18.22
CA ASP A 395 -21.16 -8.06 18.38
C ASP A 395 -21.92 -7.94 17.05
N PRO A 396 -22.49 -9.05 16.52
CA PRO A 396 -23.33 -9.01 15.33
C PRO A 396 -24.51 -8.05 15.46
N SER A 397 -25.11 -7.96 16.66
CA SER A 397 -26.27 -7.10 16.96
C SER A 397 -25.95 -5.61 16.80
N LYS A 398 -24.67 -5.24 16.93
CA LYS A 398 -24.17 -3.87 16.72
C LYS A 398 -23.73 -3.62 15.27
N GLY A 399 -23.60 -4.68 14.45
CA GLY A 399 -23.12 -4.59 13.07
C GLY A 399 -21.60 -4.67 12.92
N SER A 400 -20.85 -4.97 13.99
CA SER A 400 -19.38 -5.10 13.93
C SER A 400 -18.90 -6.47 13.42
N VAL A 401 -19.83 -7.34 13.05
CA VAL A 401 -19.59 -8.67 12.48
C VAL A 401 -20.28 -8.76 11.12
N GLY A 402 -19.50 -9.05 10.08
CA GLY A 402 -19.98 -9.34 8.74
C GLY A 402 -19.88 -10.82 8.41
N PHE A 403 -20.76 -11.28 7.54
CA PHE A 403 -20.89 -12.67 7.11
C PHE A 403 -20.86 -12.73 5.58
N GLY A 404 -20.11 -13.65 4.99
CA GLY A 404 -20.22 -13.87 3.54
C GLY A 404 -19.17 -14.77 2.93
N SER A 405 -18.98 -14.55 1.63
CA SER A 405 -17.97 -15.23 0.81
C SER A 405 -17.25 -14.22 -0.07
N GLY A 406 -15.96 -14.00 0.21
CA GLY A 406 -15.10 -13.21 -0.65
C GLY A 406 -14.96 -13.82 -2.06
N LEU A 407 -15.00 -15.16 -2.18
CA LEU A 407 -14.85 -15.85 -3.47
C LEU A 407 -16.05 -15.58 -4.38
N HIS A 408 -17.26 -15.74 -3.82
CA HIS A 408 -18.48 -15.45 -4.56
C HIS A 408 -18.78 -13.94 -4.58
N GLY A 409 -18.09 -13.11 -3.80
CA GLY A 409 -18.21 -11.65 -3.82
C GLY A 409 -19.49 -11.12 -3.19
N TRP A 410 -20.11 -11.88 -2.27
CA TRP A 410 -21.28 -11.45 -1.52
C TRP A 410 -20.98 -11.44 -0.02
N ALA A 411 -21.52 -10.45 0.68
CA ALA A 411 -21.45 -10.36 2.12
C ALA A 411 -22.57 -9.49 2.66
N PHE A 412 -22.88 -9.68 3.94
CA PHE A 412 -23.88 -8.91 4.63
C PHE A 412 -23.51 -8.64 6.09
N THR A 413 -24.15 -7.63 6.65
CA THR A 413 -24.24 -7.40 8.10
C THR A 413 -25.71 -7.47 8.52
N LEU A 414 -25.98 -7.60 9.83
CA LEU A 414 -27.36 -7.54 10.32
C LEU A 414 -28.04 -6.21 9.99
N LYS A 415 -27.27 -5.14 9.82
CA LYS A 415 -27.77 -3.82 9.51
C LYS A 415 -28.50 -3.80 8.16
N GLN A 416 -27.89 -4.35 7.11
CA GLN A 416 -28.50 -4.40 5.77
C GLN A 416 -29.82 -5.17 5.78
N PHE A 417 -29.86 -6.33 6.43
CA PHE A 417 -31.11 -7.09 6.56
C PHE A 417 -32.14 -6.35 7.43
N SER A 418 -31.70 -5.66 8.47
CA SER A 418 -32.60 -4.86 9.31
C SER A 418 -33.20 -3.71 8.54
N GLU A 419 -32.46 -3.05 7.65
CA GLU A 419 -32.99 -2.01 6.76
C GLU A 419 -34.06 -2.60 5.80
N MET A 420 -33.82 -3.77 5.21
CA MET A 420 -34.79 -4.43 4.32
C MET A 420 -36.10 -4.85 5.02
N TYR A 421 -36.02 -5.20 6.31
CA TYR A 421 -37.15 -5.72 7.08
C TYR A 421 -37.80 -4.69 8.01
N ALA A 422 -37.14 -3.57 8.32
CA ALA A 422 -37.63 -2.54 9.23
C ALA A 422 -39.00 -2.01 8.80
N GLU A 423 -39.18 -1.72 7.51
CA GLU A 423 -40.45 -1.25 6.96
C GLU A 423 -41.57 -2.29 7.08
N LYS A 424 -41.24 -3.57 6.87
CA LYS A 424 -42.21 -4.68 6.94
C LYS A 424 -42.69 -4.94 8.36
N PHE A 425 -41.79 -4.85 9.34
CA PHE A 425 -42.15 -5.04 10.76
C PHE A 425 -42.61 -3.76 11.46
N LYS A 426 -42.38 -2.58 10.85
CA LYS A 426 -42.57 -1.27 11.48
C LYS A 426 -41.78 -1.15 12.79
N ILE A 427 -40.55 -1.67 12.79
CA ILE A 427 -39.62 -1.63 13.93
C ILE A 427 -38.39 -0.83 13.49
N ASP A 428 -37.87 0.00 14.38
CA ASP A 428 -36.61 0.71 14.17
C ASP A 428 -35.44 -0.25 13.86
N VAL A 429 -34.54 0.17 12.96
CA VAL A 429 -33.43 -0.65 12.46
C VAL A 429 -32.55 -1.16 13.60
N ALA A 430 -32.17 -0.31 14.57
CA ALA A 430 -31.31 -0.73 15.67
C ALA A 430 -32.00 -1.73 16.61
N LYS A 431 -33.30 -1.55 16.85
CA LYS A 431 -34.10 -2.52 17.62
C LYS A 431 -34.26 -3.86 16.89
N LEU A 432 -34.39 -3.82 15.56
CA LEU A 432 -34.52 -5.03 14.75
C LEU A 432 -33.20 -5.80 14.68
N MET A 433 -32.05 -5.13 14.56
CA MET A 433 -30.73 -5.77 14.63
C MET A 433 -30.57 -6.60 15.91
N ASN A 434 -30.95 -6.04 17.06
CA ASN A 434 -30.92 -6.75 18.34
C ASN A 434 -31.89 -7.94 18.42
N ARG A 435 -32.96 -7.95 17.61
CA ARG A 435 -33.92 -9.06 17.54
C ARG A 435 -33.51 -10.13 16.54
N LEU A 436 -32.70 -9.79 15.53
CA LEU A 436 -32.23 -10.71 14.50
C LEU A 436 -31.06 -11.59 14.95
N TRP A 437 -30.47 -11.34 16.13
CA TRP A 437 -29.37 -12.12 16.68
C TRP A 437 -29.68 -12.64 18.09
N GLY A 438 -29.00 -13.70 18.52
CA GLY A 438 -29.13 -14.27 19.86
C GLY A 438 -30.32 -15.21 20.01
N GLU A 439 -30.72 -15.43 21.26
CA GLU A 439 -31.90 -16.21 21.67
C GLU A 439 -33.19 -15.42 21.44
N ASN A 440 -33.42 -15.03 20.19
CA ASN A 440 -34.63 -14.39 19.74
C ASN A 440 -35.31 -15.29 18.71
N PHE A 441 -36.53 -15.71 19.02
CA PHE A 441 -37.33 -16.61 18.21
C PHE A 441 -38.57 -15.88 17.70
N PHE A 442 -38.96 -16.16 16.46
CA PHE A 442 -40.15 -15.60 15.85
C PHE A 442 -41.13 -16.71 15.49
N ASN A 443 -42.38 -16.51 15.86
CA ASN A 443 -43.47 -17.40 15.51
C ASN A 443 -44.28 -16.79 14.36
N ALA A 444 -44.25 -17.44 13.19
CA ALA A 444 -44.91 -16.96 11.98
C ALA A 444 -46.44 -16.89 12.10
N LYS A 445 -47.03 -17.76 12.92
CA LYS A 445 -48.49 -17.85 13.12
C LYS A 445 -48.99 -16.73 14.04
N THR A 446 -48.33 -16.55 15.18
CA THR A 446 -48.74 -15.55 16.18
C THR A 446 -48.15 -14.16 15.92
N LYS A 447 -47.15 -14.06 15.04
CA LYS A 447 -46.36 -12.84 14.76
C LYS A 447 -45.70 -12.22 15.99
N LYS A 448 -45.41 -13.06 17.01
CA LYS A 448 -44.78 -12.64 18.26
C LYS A 448 -43.32 -13.08 18.31
N TRP A 449 -42.53 -12.27 19.03
CA TRP A 449 -41.15 -12.56 19.37
C TRP A 449 -41.11 -13.23 20.75
N SER A 450 -40.35 -14.31 20.88
CA SER A 450 -40.09 -15.00 22.14
C SER A 450 -38.58 -15.08 22.39
N LYS A 451 -38.20 -15.17 23.67
CA LYS A 451 -36.81 -15.46 24.06
C LYS A 451 -36.56 -16.95 24.30
N GLN A 452 -37.62 -17.76 24.27
CA GLN A 452 -37.54 -19.19 24.49
C GLN A 452 -37.82 -19.92 23.18
N LYS A 453 -37.07 -21.00 22.96
CA LYS A 453 -37.32 -21.91 21.84
C LYS A 453 -38.53 -22.77 22.17
N GLU A 454 -39.51 -22.77 21.27
CA GLU A 454 -40.73 -23.58 21.32
C GLU A 454 -40.90 -24.27 19.97
N ASP A 455 -41.68 -25.35 19.91
CA ASP A 455 -41.86 -26.12 18.66
C ASP A 455 -42.50 -25.32 17.53
N ASP A 456 -43.21 -24.24 17.86
CA ASP A 456 -43.92 -23.40 16.91
C ASP A 456 -43.16 -22.14 16.48
N ASN A 457 -41.93 -21.96 17.00
CA ASN A 457 -41.10 -20.80 16.72
C ASN A 457 -39.74 -21.19 16.13
N LYS A 458 -39.16 -20.29 15.35
CA LYS A 458 -37.84 -20.47 14.73
C LYS A 458 -36.95 -19.29 15.08
N ARG A 459 -35.65 -19.53 15.27
CA ARG A 459 -34.68 -18.48 15.54
C ARG A 459 -34.75 -17.42 14.44
N SER A 460 -34.77 -16.16 14.84
CA SER A 460 -34.97 -15.03 13.93
C SER A 460 -33.89 -14.91 12.87
N PHE A 461 -32.63 -15.13 13.24
CA PHE A 461 -31.50 -15.19 12.31
C PHE A 461 -31.72 -16.26 11.24
N CYS A 462 -32.08 -17.48 11.67
CA CYS A 462 -32.32 -18.60 10.78
C CYS A 462 -33.49 -18.30 9.84
N MET A 463 -34.61 -17.81 10.37
CA MET A 463 -35.82 -17.56 9.60
C MET A 463 -35.71 -16.39 8.59
N TYR A 464 -35.08 -15.28 8.97
CA TYR A 464 -35.10 -14.05 8.16
C TYR A 464 -33.84 -13.82 7.34
N ILE A 465 -32.72 -14.46 7.71
CA ILE A 465 -31.43 -14.27 7.05
C ILE A 465 -31.01 -15.54 6.33
N LEU A 466 -30.89 -16.66 7.07
CA LEU A 466 -30.39 -17.90 6.47
C LEU A 466 -31.42 -18.54 5.53
N ASP A 467 -32.67 -18.70 5.92
CA ASP A 467 -33.68 -19.39 5.10
C ASP A 467 -33.81 -18.80 3.68
N PRO A 468 -33.86 -17.47 3.48
CA PRO A 468 -33.81 -16.89 2.13
C PRO A 468 -32.53 -17.22 1.37
N ILE A 469 -31.36 -17.19 2.03
CA ILE A 469 -30.07 -17.56 1.41
C ILE A 469 -30.09 -19.03 0.99
N TYR A 470 -30.48 -19.94 1.88
CA TYR A 470 -30.59 -21.38 1.59
C TYR A 470 -31.55 -21.64 0.43
N LYS A 471 -32.69 -20.94 0.38
CA LYS A 471 -33.65 -21.08 -0.71
C LYS A 471 -33.07 -20.67 -2.06
N ILE A 472 -32.29 -19.58 -2.12
CA ILE A 472 -31.61 -19.16 -3.35
C ILE A 472 -30.57 -20.21 -3.77
N PHE A 473 -29.78 -20.71 -2.83
CA PHE A 473 -28.79 -21.74 -3.11
C PHE A 473 -29.44 -23.03 -3.62
N ASP A 474 -30.49 -23.51 -2.95
CA ASP A 474 -31.23 -24.73 -3.33
C ASP A 474 -31.86 -24.59 -4.72
N THR A 475 -32.61 -23.50 -4.96
CA THR A 475 -33.34 -23.32 -6.21
C THR A 475 -32.41 -23.17 -7.43
N ILE A 476 -31.28 -22.47 -7.28
CA ILE A 476 -30.31 -22.30 -8.37
C ILE A 476 -29.48 -23.56 -8.60
N MET A 477 -28.99 -24.20 -7.53
CA MET A 477 -28.13 -25.39 -7.66
C MET A 477 -28.88 -26.64 -8.12
N ASN A 478 -30.18 -26.74 -7.80
CA ASN A 478 -31.07 -27.80 -8.27
C ASN A 478 -31.84 -27.43 -9.55
N TYR A 479 -31.43 -26.37 -10.27
CA TYR A 479 -31.96 -25.97 -11.57
C TYR A 479 -33.49 -25.76 -11.60
N LYS A 480 -34.08 -25.29 -10.50
CA LYS A 480 -35.53 -25.03 -10.37
C LYS A 480 -35.90 -23.67 -10.95
N LYS A 481 -35.90 -23.57 -12.28
CA LYS A 481 -36.06 -22.31 -13.04
C LYS A 481 -37.30 -21.51 -12.66
N ASP A 482 -38.46 -22.16 -12.63
CA ASP A 482 -39.73 -21.50 -12.30
C ASP A 482 -39.73 -20.92 -10.88
N GLU A 483 -39.05 -21.55 -9.93
CA GLU A 483 -39.00 -21.11 -8.54
C GLU A 483 -38.06 -19.91 -8.35
N TYR A 484 -36.84 -19.95 -8.91
CA TYR A 484 -35.92 -18.83 -8.75
C TYR A 484 -36.35 -17.62 -9.59
N GLU A 485 -36.92 -17.79 -10.79
CA GLU A 485 -37.45 -16.68 -11.58
C GLU A 485 -38.63 -15.98 -10.87
N ALA A 486 -39.42 -16.71 -10.08
CA ALA A 486 -40.46 -16.14 -9.23
C ALA A 486 -39.92 -15.52 -7.92
N LEU A 487 -38.74 -15.95 -7.44
CA LEU A 487 -38.12 -15.48 -6.20
C LEU A 487 -37.33 -14.18 -6.39
N LEU A 488 -36.56 -14.08 -7.48
CA LEU A 488 -35.65 -12.95 -7.72
C LEU A 488 -36.35 -11.58 -7.70
N PRO A 489 -37.53 -11.39 -8.33
CA PRO A 489 -38.24 -10.10 -8.27
C PRO A 489 -38.71 -9.75 -6.85
N LYS A 490 -39.07 -10.74 -6.02
CA LYS A 490 -39.48 -10.52 -4.61
C LYS A 490 -38.34 -10.04 -3.74
N LEU A 491 -37.10 -10.33 -4.14
CA LEU A 491 -35.88 -9.89 -3.50
C LEU A 491 -35.32 -8.59 -4.11
N GLY A 492 -35.99 -8.02 -5.12
CA GLY A 492 -35.54 -6.83 -5.82
C GLY A 492 -34.39 -7.06 -6.79
N ILE A 493 -34.14 -8.31 -7.20
CA ILE A 493 -33.01 -8.68 -8.06
C ILE A 493 -33.46 -8.73 -9.52
N THR A 494 -32.77 -8.00 -10.39
CA THR A 494 -32.98 -8.04 -11.84
C THR A 494 -31.75 -8.61 -12.54
N ILE A 495 -31.91 -9.74 -13.24
CA ILE A 495 -30.83 -10.37 -14.01
C ILE A 495 -30.68 -9.62 -15.35
N LYS A 496 -29.44 -9.26 -15.70
CA LYS A 496 -29.12 -8.64 -16.99
C LYS A 496 -29.23 -9.64 -18.14
N HIS A 497 -29.49 -9.16 -19.35
CA HIS A 497 -29.64 -10.02 -20.53
C HIS A 497 -28.42 -10.93 -20.77
N GLU A 498 -27.21 -10.43 -20.52
CA GLU A 498 -25.94 -11.16 -20.67
C GLU A 498 -25.74 -12.29 -19.65
N ASP A 499 -26.49 -12.27 -18.54
CA ASP A 499 -26.38 -13.23 -17.44
C ASP A 499 -27.47 -14.30 -17.49
N LYS A 500 -28.43 -14.20 -18.43
CA LYS A 500 -29.56 -15.14 -18.55
C LYS A 500 -29.16 -16.54 -19.02
N ASP A 501 -28.04 -16.66 -19.73
CA ASP A 501 -27.52 -17.93 -20.24
C ASP A 501 -26.60 -18.63 -19.22
N LYS A 502 -26.36 -18.01 -18.05
CA LYS A 502 -25.54 -18.60 -17.00
C LYS A 502 -26.40 -19.49 -16.12
N ASP A 503 -25.83 -20.62 -15.72
CA ASP A 503 -26.48 -21.59 -14.84
C ASP A 503 -25.57 -22.03 -13.68
N GLY A 504 -26.17 -22.73 -12.71
CA GLY A 504 -25.50 -23.32 -11.56
C GLY A 504 -24.66 -22.30 -10.77
N LYS A 505 -23.39 -22.63 -10.51
CA LYS A 505 -22.49 -21.79 -9.70
C LYS A 505 -22.24 -20.40 -10.29
N GLN A 506 -22.24 -20.26 -11.62
CA GLN A 506 -22.00 -18.97 -12.28
C GLN A 506 -23.19 -18.03 -12.07
N LEU A 507 -24.41 -18.54 -12.24
CA LEU A 507 -25.64 -17.80 -11.96
C LEU A 507 -25.74 -17.43 -10.49
N LEU A 508 -25.47 -18.38 -9.59
CA LEU A 508 -25.48 -18.16 -8.14
C LEU A 508 -24.54 -17.00 -7.75
N LYS A 509 -23.33 -16.98 -8.32
CA LYS A 509 -22.35 -15.90 -8.09
C LYS A 509 -22.90 -14.54 -8.53
N VAL A 510 -23.56 -14.45 -9.69
CA VAL A 510 -24.16 -13.19 -10.19
C VAL A 510 -25.33 -12.75 -9.31
N VAL A 511 -26.24 -13.66 -8.99
CA VAL A 511 -27.43 -13.39 -8.16
C VAL A 511 -27.01 -12.88 -6.79
N MET A 512 -26.11 -13.60 -6.11
CA MET A 512 -25.67 -13.22 -4.76
C MET A 512 -24.89 -11.90 -4.75
N ARG A 513 -24.06 -11.62 -5.76
CA ARG A 513 -23.35 -10.34 -5.90
C ARG A 513 -24.30 -9.17 -6.11
N THR A 514 -25.40 -9.40 -6.82
CA THR A 514 -26.41 -8.37 -7.08
C THR A 514 -27.27 -8.13 -5.85
N TRP A 515 -27.58 -9.18 -5.11
CA TRP A 515 -28.44 -9.08 -3.92
C TRP A 515 -27.70 -8.53 -2.69
N LEU A 516 -26.50 -9.03 -2.41
CA LEU A 516 -25.73 -8.69 -1.20
C LEU A 516 -24.27 -8.37 -1.58
N PRO A 517 -23.98 -7.20 -2.19
CA PRO A 517 -22.64 -6.87 -2.64
C PRO A 517 -21.63 -6.81 -1.49
N ALA A 518 -20.56 -7.63 -1.55
CA ALA A 518 -19.62 -7.75 -0.42
C ALA A 518 -18.92 -6.43 -0.07
N GLY A 519 -18.49 -5.68 -1.07
CA GLY A 519 -17.77 -4.43 -0.86
C GLY A 519 -18.59 -3.40 -0.08
N GLU A 520 -19.90 -3.37 -0.28
CA GLU A 520 -20.79 -2.42 0.39
C GLU A 520 -20.97 -2.76 1.87
N ALA A 521 -21.24 -4.03 2.18
CA ALA A 521 -21.36 -4.51 3.56
C ALA A 521 -20.08 -4.25 4.36
N LEU A 522 -18.92 -4.53 3.77
CA LEU A 522 -17.63 -4.30 4.40
C LEU A 522 -17.35 -2.81 4.58
N LEU A 523 -17.47 -1.99 3.54
CA LEU A 523 -17.17 -0.55 3.63
C LEU A 523 -18.09 0.16 4.63
N GLN A 524 -19.36 -0.23 4.68
CA GLN A 524 -20.31 0.28 5.68
C GLN A 524 -19.88 -0.10 7.10
N MET A 525 -19.54 -1.37 7.35
CA MET A 525 -19.05 -1.84 8.65
C MET A 525 -17.78 -1.10 9.08
N ILE A 526 -16.83 -0.94 8.15
CA ILE A 526 -15.57 -0.22 8.33
C ILE A 526 -15.81 1.24 8.74
N ALA A 527 -16.66 1.92 7.98
CA ALA A 527 -16.91 3.33 8.13
C ALA A 527 -17.64 3.69 9.43
N ILE A 528 -18.48 2.76 9.92
CA ILE A 528 -19.28 2.91 11.14
C ILE A 528 -18.46 2.56 12.39
N HIS A 529 -17.77 1.41 12.39
CA HIS A 529 -17.21 0.85 13.63
C HIS A 529 -15.74 1.19 13.88
N LEU A 530 -14.96 1.47 12.84
CA LEU A 530 -13.55 1.81 13.04
C LEU A 530 -13.34 3.28 13.39
N PRO A 531 -12.38 3.59 14.27
CA PRO A 531 -12.09 4.94 14.66
C PRO A 531 -11.39 5.71 13.53
N SER A 532 -11.56 7.03 13.55
CA SER A 532 -10.76 7.96 12.75
C SER A 532 -9.39 8.17 13.41
N PRO A 533 -8.38 8.63 12.67
CA PRO A 533 -7.12 9.10 13.22
C PRO A 533 -7.27 10.02 14.43
N VAL A 534 -8.23 10.95 14.37
CA VAL A 534 -8.46 11.95 15.41
C VAL A 534 -8.94 11.31 16.71
N VAL A 535 -9.76 10.25 16.63
CA VAL A 535 -10.20 9.51 17.82
C VAL A 535 -9.13 8.53 18.28
N ALA A 536 -8.53 7.79 17.35
CA ALA A 536 -7.54 6.78 17.66
C ALA A 536 -6.29 7.36 18.34
N GLN A 537 -5.76 8.47 17.82
CA GLN A 537 -4.53 9.06 18.35
C GLN A 537 -4.70 9.61 19.78
N LYS A 538 -5.91 10.02 20.20
CA LYS A 538 -6.18 10.50 21.56
C LYS A 538 -5.79 9.47 22.62
N TYR A 539 -6.13 8.21 22.41
CA TYR A 539 -5.80 7.12 23.32
C TYR A 539 -4.56 6.33 22.90
N ARG A 540 -4.00 6.56 21.71
CA ARG A 540 -2.78 5.87 21.24
C ARG A 540 -1.50 6.67 21.43
N MET A 541 -1.58 7.98 21.65
CA MET A 541 -0.40 8.85 21.76
C MET A 541 0.63 8.32 22.76
N GLU A 542 0.19 7.95 23.97
CA GLU A 542 1.06 7.42 25.04
C GLU A 542 1.83 6.16 24.64
N MET A 543 1.33 5.42 23.65
CA MET A 543 1.97 4.21 23.15
C MET A 543 2.86 4.50 21.93
N LEU A 544 2.50 5.51 21.14
CA LEU A 544 3.18 5.86 19.90
C LEU A 544 4.39 6.77 20.14
N TYR A 545 4.42 7.49 21.26
CA TYR A 545 5.43 8.48 21.59
C TYR A 545 6.17 8.09 22.87
N GLU A 546 7.51 8.04 22.79
CA GLU A 546 8.37 7.64 23.92
C GLU A 546 8.87 8.85 24.74
N GLY A 547 8.64 10.07 24.25
CA GLY A 547 9.07 11.30 24.93
C GLY A 547 8.06 11.79 25.98
N PRO A 548 8.30 12.98 26.57
CA PRO A 548 7.39 13.60 27.53
C PRO A 548 5.99 13.84 26.96
N HIS A 549 4.95 13.41 27.67
CA HIS A 549 3.57 13.47 27.18
C HIS A 549 2.97 14.88 27.17
N ASP A 550 3.65 15.84 27.80
CA ASP A 550 3.29 17.25 27.87
C ASP A 550 3.98 18.10 26.79
N ASP A 551 4.87 17.52 25.98
CA ASP A 551 5.55 18.26 24.92
C ASP A 551 4.66 18.53 23.70
N GLU A 552 5.08 19.49 22.88
CA GLU A 552 4.32 19.95 21.72
C GLU A 552 4.12 18.83 20.67
N ALA A 553 5.06 17.89 20.56
CA ALA A 553 4.98 16.78 19.61
C ALA A 553 3.96 15.73 20.06
N ALA A 554 3.96 15.37 21.34
CA ALA A 554 2.99 14.50 21.99
C ALA A 554 1.58 15.09 21.89
N LEU A 555 1.41 16.37 22.21
CA LEU A 555 0.13 17.05 22.08
C LEU A 555 -0.35 17.14 20.63
N GLY A 556 0.57 17.40 19.69
CA GLY A 556 0.30 17.36 18.25
C GLY A 556 -0.19 15.99 17.77
N ILE A 557 0.46 14.91 18.21
CA ILE A 557 0.03 13.53 17.94
C ILE A 557 -1.34 13.28 18.58
N LYS A 558 -1.55 13.62 19.85
CA LYS A 558 -2.80 13.36 20.57
C LYS A 558 -4.01 14.02 19.91
N THR A 559 -3.82 15.22 19.38
CA THR A 559 -4.88 16.03 18.74
C THR A 559 -4.98 15.82 17.24
N CYS A 560 -4.07 15.04 16.64
CA CYS A 560 -3.94 14.89 15.19
C CYS A 560 -3.79 16.23 14.47
N ASP A 561 -3.07 17.17 15.08
CA ASP A 561 -2.94 18.53 14.55
C ASP A 561 -1.96 18.58 13.36
N SER A 562 -2.37 19.26 12.30
CA SER A 562 -1.54 19.49 11.12
C SER A 562 -0.71 20.76 11.18
N THR A 563 -0.93 21.65 12.16
CA THR A 563 -0.10 22.83 12.38
C THR A 563 1.03 22.61 13.37
N ALA A 564 0.89 21.61 14.25
CA ALA A 564 1.91 21.13 15.17
C ALA A 564 3.19 20.58 14.47
N PRO A 565 4.27 20.30 15.24
CA PRO A 565 5.51 19.76 14.69
C PRO A 565 5.31 18.48 13.87
N LEU A 566 6.12 18.31 12.81
CA LEU A 566 6.07 17.16 11.92
C LEU A 566 6.51 15.88 12.65
N MET A 567 5.56 14.99 12.90
CA MET A 567 5.80 13.65 13.43
C MET A 567 5.36 12.62 12.40
N MET A 568 6.32 11.96 11.76
CA MET A 568 6.07 10.91 10.78
C MET A 568 6.79 9.63 11.20
N TYR A 569 6.06 8.52 11.19
CA TYR A 569 6.63 7.19 11.42
C TYR A 569 6.78 6.44 10.10
N VAL A 570 8.02 6.08 9.75
CA VAL A 570 8.31 5.24 8.58
C VAL A 570 8.22 3.78 9.00
N SER A 571 7.27 3.05 8.44
CA SER A 571 7.04 1.64 8.76
C SER A 571 7.85 0.68 7.91
N LYS A 572 8.08 1.00 6.62
CA LYS A 572 8.82 0.10 5.71
C LYS A 572 9.44 0.86 4.54
N MET A 573 10.46 0.26 3.95
CA MET A 573 11.05 0.70 2.68
C MET A 573 10.47 -0.10 1.52
N VAL A 574 9.81 0.57 0.58
CA VAL A 574 9.18 -0.04 -0.60
C VAL A 574 10.14 0.07 -1.79
N PRO A 575 10.51 -1.06 -2.44
CA PRO A 575 11.38 -1.02 -3.60
C PRO A 575 10.70 -0.32 -4.77
N THR A 576 11.46 0.46 -5.53
CA THR A 576 10.98 1.08 -6.76
C THR A 576 11.36 0.24 -7.98
N SER A 577 10.77 0.52 -9.15
CA SER A 577 11.20 -0.08 -10.42
C SER A 577 12.64 0.25 -10.77
N ASP A 578 13.15 1.37 -10.23
CA ASP A 578 14.51 1.84 -10.46
C ASP A 578 15.46 1.13 -9.49
N LYS A 579 16.39 0.36 -10.05
CA LYS A 579 17.39 -0.39 -9.27
C LYS A 579 18.19 0.58 -8.37
N GLY A 580 18.12 0.33 -7.05
CA GLY A 580 18.89 1.07 -6.04
C GLY A 580 18.15 2.21 -5.35
N ARG A 581 16.86 2.43 -5.61
CA ARG A 581 16.03 3.41 -4.89
C ARG A 581 14.86 2.74 -4.17
N PHE A 582 14.60 3.22 -2.96
CA PHE A 582 13.48 2.79 -2.12
C PHE A 582 12.65 3.99 -1.70
N TYR A 583 11.33 3.84 -1.70
CA TYR A 583 10.42 4.80 -1.09
C TYR A 583 10.19 4.46 0.38
N ALA A 584 10.29 5.46 1.25
CA ALA A 584 9.86 5.31 2.64
C ALA A 584 8.32 5.32 2.67
N PHE A 585 7.73 4.27 3.22
CA PHE A 585 6.29 4.18 3.46
C PHE A 585 6.03 4.38 4.95
N GLY A 586 5.19 5.35 5.28
CA GLY A 586 4.92 5.75 6.64
C GLY A 586 3.66 6.60 6.75
N ARG A 587 3.31 6.94 8.00
CA ARG A 587 2.16 7.79 8.33
C ARG A 587 2.63 9.04 9.04
N VAL A 588 2.02 10.16 8.66
CA VAL A 588 2.12 11.43 9.40
C VAL A 588 1.10 11.39 10.53
N PHE A 589 1.57 11.52 11.77
CA PHE A 589 0.75 11.58 12.98
C PHE A 589 0.48 13.02 13.41
N SER A 590 1.44 13.93 13.19
CA SER A 590 1.32 15.36 13.48
C SER A 590 2.06 16.18 12.42
N GLY A 591 1.61 17.41 12.19
CA GLY A 591 2.19 18.37 11.25
C GLY A 591 1.90 18.06 9.78
N LYS A 592 2.67 18.68 8.89
CA LYS A 592 2.58 18.51 7.43
C LYS A 592 3.96 18.24 6.83
N VAL A 593 4.00 17.35 5.84
CA VAL A 593 5.19 17.12 5.01
C VAL A 593 5.00 17.82 3.67
N SER A 594 6.04 18.46 3.16
CA SER A 594 6.01 19.17 1.88
C SER A 594 7.25 18.87 1.03
N THR A 595 7.10 18.92 -0.28
CA THR A 595 8.22 18.75 -1.21
C THR A 595 9.27 19.84 -0.97
N GLY A 596 10.54 19.44 -0.85
CA GLY A 596 11.65 20.37 -0.57
C GLY A 596 11.84 20.75 0.90
N MET A 597 10.97 20.28 1.80
CA MET A 597 11.12 20.49 3.24
C MET A 597 12.38 19.78 3.76
N ARG A 598 13.17 20.48 4.59
CA ARG A 598 14.28 19.86 5.34
C ARG A 598 13.69 19.12 6.53
N ALA A 599 13.76 17.79 6.51
CA ALA A 599 13.30 16.93 7.60
C ALA A 599 14.50 16.27 8.32
N ARG A 600 14.39 16.12 9.64
CA ARG A 600 15.34 15.37 10.45
C ARG A 600 14.91 13.90 10.46
N ILE A 601 15.76 13.01 9.94
CA ILE A 601 15.51 11.57 9.96
C ILE A 601 16.17 11.00 11.20
N MET A 602 15.36 10.48 12.12
CA MET A 602 15.81 9.87 13.37
C MET A 602 15.86 8.35 13.19
N GLY A 603 16.99 7.74 13.55
CA GLY A 603 17.18 6.30 13.51
C GLY A 603 16.60 5.60 14.76
N PRO A 604 16.54 4.26 14.78
CA PRO A 604 15.95 3.51 15.90
C PRO A 604 16.63 3.71 17.25
N ASN A 605 17.93 4.03 17.25
CA ASN A 605 18.72 4.23 18.48
C ASN A 605 18.87 5.71 18.84
N TYR A 606 18.08 6.60 18.22
CA TYR A 606 18.11 8.01 18.56
C TYR A 606 17.45 8.23 19.91
N THR A 607 18.16 8.85 20.84
CA THR A 607 17.61 9.31 22.12
C THR A 607 17.60 10.84 22.13
N LEU A 608 16.54 11.42 22.69
CA LEU A 608 16.53 12.85 22.99
C LEU A 608 17.54 13.09 24.12
N GLY A 609 18.55 13.92 23.85
CA GLY A 609 19.67 14.17 24.76
C GLY A 609 19.29 15.07 25.93
#